data_AF-A0A6C0D040-F1
#
_entry.id   AF-A0A6C0D040-F1
#
_cell.length_a   1.000
_cell.length_b   1.000
_cell.length_c   1.000
_cell.angle_alpha   90.00
_cell.angle_beta   90.00
_cell.angle_gamma   90.00
#
_symmetry.space_group_name_H-M   'P 1'
#
loop_
_entity.id
_entity.type
_entity.pdbx_description
1 polymer ?
#
loop_
_entity_poly.entity_id
_entity_poly.type
_entity_poly.pdbx_seq_one_letter_code
_entity_poly.pdbx_strand_id
1 'polypeptide(L)'
;MVSKYKIGSFCFFSLLFLPCFQPYSFSFRSLQRIRDTYQFSKKVFDNYGYDRSHGIGHAVDVTKYANDIFEFHTMNNPNKKKIKEIIIVCSLLHDTIDKKYSPETTEFRTKCVQRFLLHDLEYEPLVVMNIMRIMKTMSYSLTVHNCSSFHPPLWIKKEDEKEKKSRLYPWSLIYHTVRQADLLTSYDVERMLSYKYYNIDKNISFVLEDTKEMFETRISSLTTIPDLFPSSWALTESKRLLKICGIMMDILMKDQISIVAPFQFSKYRTLENSHTLSLSDLFQMLKLSSSP
;
A
#
# COMPACT_ATOMS: atom_id res chain seq x y z
N MET A 1 1.73 10.65 68.67
CA MET A 1 1.13 11.67 67.78
C MET A 1 2.30 12.32 67.03
N VAL A 2 2.65 11.87 65.82
CA VAL A 2 2.10 12.33 64.52
C VAL A 2 2.35 13.85 64.38
N SER A 3 3.05 14.44 63.42
CA SER A 3 3.57 14.09 62.09
C SER A 3 4.37 15.34 61.64
N LYS A 4 5.64 15.27 61.22
CA LYS A 4 6.15 14.88 59.90
C LYS A 4 6.26 16.01 58.87
N TYR A 5 7.53 16.26 58.50
CA TYR A 5 8.12 16.45 57.17
C TYR A 5 7.85 17.72 56.34
N LYS A 6 8.93 18.51 56.23
CA LYS A 6 9.28 19.29 55.03
C LYS A 6 9.47 18.32 53.85
N ILE A 7 8.62 18.46 52.84
CA ILE A 7 8.73 17.90 51.49
C ILE A 7 8.79 19.15 50.59
N GLY A 8 9.64 19.32 49.59
CA GLY A 8 10.62 18.48 48.92
C GLY A 8 11.01 19.29 47.68
N SER A 9 12.31 19.40 47.41
CA SER A 9 12.83 20.05 46.22
C SER A 9 12.27 19.32 44.99
N PHE A 10 11.39 19.96 44.23
CA PHE A 10 10.82 19.38 43.03
C PHE A 10 11.88 19.38 41.93
N CYS A 11 12.40 18.19 41.63
CA CYS A 11 13.18 17.90 40.44
C CYS A 11 12.45 18.36 39.19
N PHE A 12 12.99 19.35 38.48
CA PHE A 12 12.74 19.54 37.05
C PHE A 12 13.56 18.51 36.26
N PHE A 13 13.12 17.26 36.30
CA PHE A 13 13.51 16.23 35.33
C PHE A 13 12.27 15.90 34.50
N SER A 14 12.06 16.66 33.43
CA SER A 14 11.33 16.20 32.27
C SER A 14 12.01 16.75 31.03
N LEU A 15 13.22 16.23 30.78
CA LEU A 15 13.68 16.03 29.42
C LEU A 15 12.55 15.30 28.70
N LEU A 16 11.85 16.05 27.86
CA LEU A 16 11.00 15.53 26.80
C LEU A 16 11.88 14.57 26.00
N PHE A 17 11.81 13.28 26.34
CA PHE A 17 12.12 12.21 25.42
C PHE A 17 11.08 12.30 24.31
N LEU A 18 11.27 13.26 23.40
CA LEU A 18 10.89 13.04 22.03
C LEU A 18 11.61 11.75 21.64
N PRO A 19 10.90 10.68 21.23
CA PRO A 19 11.57 9.53 20.67
C PRO A 19 12.38 10.06 19.49
N CYS A 20 13.70 10.07 19.66
CA CYS A 20 14.62 10.40 18.60
C CYS A 20 14.41 9.31 17.55
N PHE A 21 13.57 9.61 16.56
CA PHE A 21 13.37 8.78 15.38
C PHE A 21 14.71 8.73 14.65
N GLN A 22 15.56 7.79 15.05
CA GLN A 22 16.78 7.51 14.32
C GLN A 22 16.38 7.13 12.90
N PRO A 23 16.87 7.83 11.86
CA PRO A 23 16.55 7.48 10.49
C PRO A 23 16.98 6.04 10.22
N TYR A 24 16.07 5.23 9.69
CA TYR A 24 16.34 3.84 9.35
C TYR A 24 17.35 3.77 8.21
N SER A 25 18.60 3.45 8.55
CA SER A 25 19.59 3.24 7.50
C SER A 25 19.40 1.87 6.85
N PHE A 26 19.07 1.86 5.57
CA PHE A 26 19.07 0.63 4.79
C PHE A 26 20.49 0.26 4.37
N SER A 27 20.73 -1.04 4.14
CA SER A 27 21.95 -1.43 3.45
C SER A 27 21.94 -0.88 2.01
N PHE A 28 23.11 -0.59 1.45
CA PHE A 28 23.22 -0.18 0.05
C PHE A 28 22.52 -1.18 -0.90
N ARG A 29 22.70 -2.49 -0.64
CA ARG A 29 22.06 -3.55 -1.43
C ARG A 29 20.53 -3.48 -1.35
N SER A 30 19.98 -3.19 -0.18
CA SER A 30 18.54 -3.04 0.00
C SER A 30 17.96 -1.84 -0.77
N LEU A 31 18.64 -0.69 -0.72
CA LEU A 31 18.25 0.50 -1.49
C LEU A 31 18.32 0.23 -2.99
N GLN A 32 19.34 -0.50 -3.42
CA GLN A 32 19.49 -0.93 -4.81
C GLN A 32 18.33 -1.84 -5.24
N ARG A 33 17.95 -2.82 -4.41
CA ARG A 33 16.79 -3.69 -4.69
C ARG A 33 15.48 -2.90 -4.82
N ILE A 34 15.25 -1.91 -3.95
CA ILE A 34 14.05 -1.05 -4.03
C ILE A 34 14.06 -0.22 -5.31
N ARG A 35 15.20 0.41 -5.65
CA ARG A 35 15.38 1.14 -6.91
C ARG A 35 15.08 0.27 -8.12
N ASP A 36 15.69 -0.92 -8.18
CA ASP A 36 15.56 -1.83 -9.30
C ASP A 36 14.11 -2.32 -9.43
N THR A 37 13.45 -2.56 -8.30
CA THR A 37 12.02 -2.94 -8.27
C THR A 37 11.14 -1.84 -8.81
N TYR A 38 11.35 -0.58 -8.40
CA TYR A 38 10.60 0.55 -8.93
C TYR A 38 10.79 0.67 -10.45
N GLN A 39 12.04 0.58 -10.94
CA GLN A 39 12.33 0.67 -12.37
C GLN A 39 11.71 -0.49 -13.17
N PHE A 40 11.79 -1.70 -12.64
CA PHE A 40 11.19 -2.88 -13.25
C PHE A 40 9.66 -2.73 -13.32
N SER A 41 9.03 -2.39 -12.19
CA SER A 41 7.59 -2.20 -12.09
C SER A 41 7.10 -1.14 -13.08
N LYS A 42 7.77 0.02 -13.13
CA LYS A 42 7.47 1.08 -14.10
C LYS A 42 7.53 0.58 -15.54
N LYS A 43 8.58 -0.14 -15.92
CA LYS A 43 8.71 -0.72 -17.27
C LYS A 43 7.58 -1.69 -17.59
N VAL A 44 7.16 -2.52 -16.63
CA VAL A 44 6.02 -3.43 -16.83
C VAL A 44 4.74 -2.62 -17.07
N PHE A 45 4.43 -1.64 -16.22
CA PHE A 45 3.23 -0.83 -16.40
C PHE A 45 3.21 -0.08 -17.72
N ASP A 46 4.35 0.52 -18.13
CA ASP A 46 4.50 1.25 -19.38
C ASP A 46 4.33 0.32 -20.62
N ASN A 47 4.86 -0.90 -20.56
CA ASN A 47 4.87 -1.83 -21.70
C ASN A 47 3.54 -2.55 -21.94
N TYR A 48 2.68 -2.65 -20.93
CA TYR A 48 1.44 -3.42 -21.01
C TYR A 48 0.18 -2.55 -20.93
N GLY A 49 0.31 -1.24 -21.15
CA GLY A 49 -0.84 -0.34 -21.34
C GLY A 49 -1.71 -0.14 -20.10
N TYR A 50 -1.13 -0.27 -18.90
CA TYR A 50 -1.86 0.01 -17.67
C TYR A 50 -2.29 1.48 -17.65
N ASP A 51 -3.56 1.72 -17.33
CA ASP A 51 -4.07 3.07 -17.17
C ASP A 51 -3.54 3.72 -15.87
N ARG A 52 -3.84 5.02 -15.67
CA ARG A 52 -3.41 5.74 -14.46
C ARG A 52 -3.90 5.12 -13.15
N SER A 53 -4.99 4.36 -13.18
CA SER A 53 -5.59 3.76 -11.98
C SER A 53 -4.83 2.54 -11.46
N HIS A 54 -4.00 1.90 -12.30
CA HIS A 54 -3.20 0.72 -11.93
C HIS A 54 -1.75 0.80 -12.43
N GLY A 55 -1.29 1.99 -12.80
CA GLY A 55 0.10 2.26 -13.17
C GLY A 55 1.02 2.46 -11.97
N ILE A 56 2.26 2.89 -12.24
CA ILE A 56 3.30 3.06 -11.20
C ILE A 56 2.88 4.02 -10.07
N GLY A 57 2.05 5.03 -10.35
CA GLY A 57 1.54 5.95 -9.33
C GLY A 57 0.75 5.22 -8.24
N HIS A 58 -0.16 4.34 -8.64
CA HIS A 58 -0.92 3.52 -7.70
C HIS A 58 -0.01 2.64 -6.86
N ALA A 59 0.97 1.96 -7.48
CA ALA A 59 1.92 1.11 -6.75
C ALA A 59 2.75 1.91 -5.72
N VAL A 60 3.09 3.17 -6.03
CA VAL A 60 3.76 4.08 -5.09
C VAL A 60 2.84 4.49 -3.93
N ASP A 61 1.55 4.79 -4.19
CA ASP A 61 0.58 5.09 -3.13
C ASP A 61 0.37 3.90 -2.20
N VAL A 62 0.28 2.68 -2.74
CA VAL A 62 0.25 1.44 -1.94
C VAL A 62 1.53 1.33 -1.10
N THR A 63 2.69 1.60 -1.69
CA THR A 63 3.97 1.55 -0.97
C THR A 63 4.02 2.55 0.19
N LYS A 64 3.45 3.76 0.03
CA LYS A 64 3.33 4.78 1.07
C LYS A 64 2.47 4.28 2.24
N TYR A 65 1.24 3.84 1.97
CA TYR A 65 0.37 3.31 3.02
C TYR A 65 0.96 2.07 3.69
N ALA A 66 1.60 1.18 2.93
CA ALA A 66 2.25 -0.01 3.46
C ALA A 66 3.40 0.35 4.43
N ASN A 67 4.19 1.37 4.07
CA ASN A 67 5.22 1.91 4.94
C ASN A 67 4.64 2.49 6.23
N ASP A 68 3.56 3.28 6.14
CA ASP A 68 2.96 3.91 7.32
C ASP A 68 2.34 2.88 8.27
N ILE A 69 1.64 1.87 7.73
CA ILE A 69 1.15 0.71 8.48
C ILE A 69 2.30 -0.01 9.18
N PHE A 70 3.39 -0.26 8.45
CA PHE A 70 4.55 -0.97 8.99
C PHE A 70 5.25 -0.22 10.11
N GLU A 71 5.46 1.10 9.95
CA GLU A 71 6.08 1.92 10.97
C GLU A 71 5.21 2.02 12.22
N PHE A 72 3.88 2.09 12.05
CA PHE A 72 2.94 2.08 13.18
C PHE A 72 3.03 0.80 14.02
N HIS A 73 3.27 -0.37 13.40
CA HIS A 73 3.37 -1.63 14.13
C HIS A 73 4.63 -1.79 15.00
N THR A 74 5.53 -0.78 15.04
CA THR A 74 6.75 -0.72 15.89
C THR A 74 7.30 -2.09 16.27
N MET A 75 7.81 -2.82 15.27
CA MET A 75 8.31 -4.16 15.53
C MET A 75 9.71 -4.15 16.16
N ASN A 76 9.82 -4.75 17.34
CA ASN A 76 11.08 -5.23 17.92
C ASN A 76 11.53 -6.53 17.23
N ASN A 77 11.69 -6.49 15.90
CA ASN A 77 12.15 -7.62 15.10
C ASN A 77 13.58 -7.32 14.58
N PRO A 78 14.57 -8.20 14.80
CA PRO A 78 15.94 -7.99 14.32
C PRO A 78 16.02 -7.84 12.79
N ASN A 79 15.07 -8.45 12.07
CA ASN A 79 14.96 -8.39 10.61
C ASN A 79 14.01 -7.28 10.12
N LYS A 80 13.65 -6.29 10.95
CA LYS A 80 12.71 -5.21 10.59
C LYS A 80 13.07 -4.57 9.24
N LYS A 81 14.36 -4.29 8.97
CA LYS A 81 14.81 -3.70 7.70
C LYS A 81 14.50 -4.59 6.50
N LYS A 82 14.75 -5.90 6.62
CA LYS A 82 14.49 -6.87 5.54
C LYS A 82 13.00 -7.06 5.31
N ILE A 83 12.20 -7.08 6.37
CA ILE A 83 10.74 -7.16 6.28
C ILE A 83 10.18 -5.92 5.57
N LYS A 84 10.67 -4.73 5.93
CA LYS A 84 10.29 -3.47 5.27
C LYS A 84 10.63 -3.47 3.78
N GLU A 85 11.82 -3.94 3.42
CA GLU A 85 12.25 -4.12 2.03
C GLU A 85 11.27 -5.02 1.26
N ILE A 86 10.91 -6.19 1.83
CA ILE A 86 9.97 -7.13 1.19
C ILE A 86 8.59 -6.51 1.04
N ILE A 87 8.10 -5.76 2.04
CA ILE A 87 6.81 -5.05 1.95
C ILE A 87 6.82 -4.04 0.80
N ILE A 88 7.89 -3.25 0.67
CA ILE A 88 8.04 -2.28 -0.42
C ILE A 88 8.07 -3.00 -1.78
N VAL A 89 8.82 -4.10 -1.88
CA VAL A 89 8.91 -4.89 -3.12
C VAL A 89 7.55 -5.48 -3.50
N CYS A 90 6.86 -6.10 -2.54
CA CYS A 90 5.51 -6.61 -2.75
C CYS A 90 4.58 -5.50 -3.22
N SER A 91 4.60 -4.33 -2.57
CA SER A 91 3.72 -3.19 -2.90
C SER A 91 3.99 -2.63 -4.29
N LEU A 92 5.25 -2.52 -4.70
CA LEU A 92 5.62 -2.02 -6.03
C LEU A 92 5.28 -2.99 -7.15
N LEU A 93 5.34 -4.30 -6.92
CA LEU A 93 5.11 -5.32 -7.94
C LEU A 93 3.67 -5.85 -7.96
N HIS A 94 2.87 -5.50 -6.97
CA HIS A 94 1.64 -6.16 -6.60
C HIS A 94 0.66 -6.39 -7.78
N ASP A 95 0.46 -5.36 -8.61
CA ASP A 95 -0.43 -5.36 -9.78
C ASP A 95 0.22 -5.81 -11.11
N THR A 96 1.55 -6.04 -11.13
CA THR A 96 2.28 -6.44 -12.35
C THR A 96 1.89 -7.82 -12.88
N ILE A 97 1.22 -8.63 -12.06
CA ILE A 97 0.74 -9.98 -12.39
C ILE A 97 -0.78 -10.11 -12.36
N ASP A 98 -1.53 -9.00 -12.26
CA ASP A 98 -2.98 -9.05 -12.30
C ASP A 98 -3.47 -9.50 -13.70
N LYS A 99 -4.42 -10.43 -13.70
CA LYS A 99 -5.06 -10.97 -14.91
C LYS A 99 -5.97 -9.96 -15.59
N LYS A 100 -6.44 -8.93 -14.88
CA LYS A 100 -7.46 -7.99 -15.34
C LYS A 100 -7.08 -7.21 -16.60
N TYR A 101 -5.80 -6.89 -16.79
CA TYR A 101 -5.34 -5.99 -17.87
C TYR A 101 -4.80 -6.71 -19.09
N SER A 102 -4.29 -7.93 -18.93
CA SER A 102 -3.75 -8.71 -20.06
C SER A 102 -3.75 -10.20 -19.70
N PRO A 103 -4.93 -10.86 -19.71
CA PRO A 103 -5.04 -12.27 -19.36
C PRO A 103 -4.03 -13.15 -20.12
N GLU A 104 -3.84 -12.87 -21.41
CA GLU A 104 -2.97 -13.60 -22.33
C GLU A 104 -1.47 -13.47 -22.02
N THR A 105 -1.04 -12.34 -21.45
CA THR A 105 0.37 -12.12 -21.09
C THR A 105 0.68 -12.40 -19.62
N THR A 106 -0.35 -12.68 -18.79
CA THR A 106 -0.17 -12.79 -17.34
C THR A 106 0.79 -13.90 -16.93
N GLU A 107 0.76 -15.06 -17.60
CA GLU A 107 1.70 -16.15 -17.29
C GLU A 107 3.15 -15.75 -17.59
N PHE A 108 3.37 -15.08 -18.73
CA PHE A 108 4.68 -14.57 -19.11
C PHE A 108 5.16 -13.51 -18.11
N ARG A 109 4.33 -12.53 -17.75
CA ARG A 109 4.65 -11.52 -16.74
C ARG A 109 4.99 -12.14 -15.39
N THR A 110 4.22 -13.15 -14.96
CA THR A 110 4.47 -13.91 -13.73
C THR A 110 5.87 -14.54 -13.74
N LYS A 111 6.27 -15.14 -14.87
CA LYS A 111 7.62 -15.71 -15.05
C LYS A 111 8.71 -14.63 -15.07
N CYS A 112 8.47 -13.48 -15.69
CA CYS A 112 9.40 -12.35 -15.69
C CYS A 112 9.63 -11.81 -14.27
N VAL A 113 8.56 -11.58 -13.51
CA VAL A 113 8.65 -11.14 -12.11
C VAL A 113 9.40 -12.16 -11.27
N GLN A 114 9.09 -13.46 -11.42
CA GLN A 114 9.80 -14.51 -10.69
C GLN A 114 11.31 -14.53 -10.99
N ARG A 115 11.69 -14.40 -12.27
CA ARG A 115 13.10 -14.31 -12.68
C ARG A 115 13.78 -13.06 -12.12
N PHE A 116 13.11 -11.91 -12.21
CA PHE A 116 13.59 -10.65 -11.64
C PHE A 116 13.87 -10.77 -10.14
N LEU A 117 12.93 -11.34 -9.38
CA LEU A 117 13.10 -11.57 -7.95
C LEU A 117 14.26 -12.54 -7.62
N LEU A 118 14.43 -13.60 -8.40
CA LEU A 118 15.47 -14.62 -8.17
C LEU A 118 16.87 -14.15 -8.59
N HIS A 119 16.99 -13.58 -9.78
CA HIS A 119 18.29 -13.36 -10.43
C HIS A 119 18.76 -11.92 -10.31
N ASP A 120 17.87 -10.95 -10.47
CA ASP A 120 18.26 -9.54 -10.47
C ASP A 120 18.29 -8.98 -9.04
N LEU A 121 17.29 -9.34 -8.23
CA LEU A 121 17.23 -8.97 -6.82
C LEU A 121 17.90 -9.97 -5.87
N GLU A 122 18.27 -11.17 -6.35
CA GLU A 122 18.94 -12.21 -5.54
C GLU A 122 18.18 -12.49 -4.23
N TYR A 123 16.88 -12.74 -4.32
CA TYR A 123 16.13 -13.30 -3.20
C TYR A 123 16.21 -14.83 -3.18
N GLU A 124 16.22 -15.39 -1.97
CA GLU A 124 16.13 -16.83 -1.77
C GLU A 124 14.86 -17.42 -2.41
N PRO A 125 14.90 -18.64 -2.98
CA PRO A 125 13.76 -19.24 -3.65
C PRO A 125 12.48 -19.30 -2.82
N LEU A 126 12.60 -19.58 -1.51
CA LEU A 126 11.47 -19.61 -0.59
C LEU A 126 10.85 -18.20 -0.39
N VAL A 127 11.69 -17.17 -0.30
CA VAL A 127 11.24 -15.77 -0.19
C VAL A 127 10.51 -15.36 -1.47
N VAL A 128 11.06 -15.68 -2.65
CA VAL A 128 10.40 -15.42 -3.93
C VAL A 128 9.05 -16.13 -4.01
N MET A 129 9.00 -17.41 -3.65
CA MET A 129 7.75 -18.16 -3.64
C MET A 129 6.68 -17.48 -2.77
N ASN A 130 7.04 -17.00 -1.58
CA ASN A 130 6.10 -16.33 -0.68
C ASN A 130 5.68 -14.95 -1.19
N ILE A 131 6.60 -14.14 -1.73
CA ILE A 131 6.27 -12.87 -2.41
C ILE A 131 5.26 -13.11 -3.53
N MET A 132 5.51 -14.08 -4.40
CA MET A 132 4.61 -14.41 -5.52
C MET A 132 3.24 -14.88 -5.04
N ARG A 133 3.15 -15.60 -3.91
CA ARG A 133 1.87 -16.03 -3.34
C ARG A 133 1.09 -14.84 -2.75
N ILE A 134 1.76 -13.91 -2.06
CA ILE A 134 1.13 -12.68 -1.57
C ILE A 134 0.52 -11.93 -2.75
N MET A 135 1.32 -11.69 -3.80
CA MET A 135 0.87 -10.96 -4.98
C MET A 135 -0.36 -11.61 -5.64
N LYS A 136 -0.40 -12.94 -5.71
CA LYS A 136 -1.54 -13.67 -6.30
C LYS A 136 -2.80 -13.70 -5.45
N THR A 137 -2.73 -13.38 -4.16
CA THR A 137 -3.84 -13.63 -3.22
C THR A 137 -4.41 -12.37 -2.57
N MET A 138 -3.75 -11.22 -2.67
CA MET A 138 -4.17 -9.99 -1.98
C MET A 138 -5.24 -9.17 -2.71
N SER A 139 -5.60 -9.51 -3.96
CA SER A 139 -6.60 -8.74 -4.73
C SER A 139 -7.96 -8.71 -4.03
N TYR A 140 -8.70 -7.61 -4.19
CA TYR A 140 -10.04 -7.45 -3.60
C TYR A 140 -11.00 -8.58 -3.99
N SER A 141 -11.05 -8.98 -5.27
CA SER A 141 -12.00 -9.98 -5.75
C SER A 141 -11.80 -11.34 -5.09
N LEU A 142 -10.54 -11.75 -4.91
CA LEU A 142 -10.21 -12.98 -4.19
C LEU A 142 -10.49 -12.86 -2.68
N THR A 143 -10.30 -11.67 -2.11
CA THR A 143 -10.41 -11.46 -0.67
C THR A 143 -11.87 -11.26 -0.22
N VAL A 144 -12.72 -10.64 -1.04
CA VAL A 144 -14.10 -10.26 -0.68
C VAL A 144 -15.14 -11.16 -1.33
N HIS A 145 -14.98 -11.57 -2.60
CA HIS A 145 -16.00 -12.40 -3.27
C HIS A 145 -15.84 -13.91 -3.02
N ASN A 146 -14.65 -14.39 -2.71
CA ASN A 146 -14.36 -15.84 -2.60
C ASN A 146 -14.04 -16.33 -1.18
N CYS A 147 -13.98 -15.46 -0.18
CA CYS A 147 -13.72 -15.85 1.20
C CYS A 147 -14.78 -15.29 2.13
N SER A 148 -15.56 -16.19 2.74
CA SER A 148 -16.46 -15.92 3.87
C SER A 148 -15.72 -15.56 5.16
N SER A 149 -14.39 -15.43 5.13
CA SER A 149 -13.56 -15.02 6.26
C SER A 149 -12.29 -14.30 5.77
N PHE A 150 -12.04 -13.09 6.26
CA PHE A 150 -10.89 -12.22 5.90
C PHE A 150 -9.54 -12.66 6.47
N HIS A 151 -9.37 -13.97 6.63
CA HIS A 151 -8.16 -14.56 7.16
C HIS A 151 -7.07 -14.64 6.10
N PRO A 152 -5.79 -14.51 6.51
CA PRO A 152 -4.70 -14.79 5.60
C PRO A 152 -4.84 -16.24 5.11
N PRO A 153 -4.53 -16.53 3.83
CA PRO A 153 -4.58 -17.87 3.29
C PRO A 153 -3.92 -18.91 4.22
N LEU A 154 -4.45 -20.13 4.28
CA LEU A 154 -3.96 -21.18 5.19
C LEU A 154 -2.45 -21.44 5.09
N TRP A 155 -1.86 -21.24 3.92
CA TRP A 155 -0.42 -21.37 3.72
C TRP A 155 0.38 -20.36 4.54
N ILE A 156 -0.12 -19.13 4.73
CA ILE A 156 0.53 -18.09 5.54
C ILE A 156 0.59 -18.53 6.99
N LYS A 157 -0.51 -19.09 7.53
CA LYS A 157 -0.53 -19.58 8.92
C LYS A 157 0.52 -20.67 9.14
N LYS A 158 0.62 -21.61 8.20
CA LYS A 158 1.63 -22.69 8.24
C LYS A 158 3.06 -22.16 8.12
N GLU A 159 3.31 -21.20 7.24
CA GLU A 159 4.63 -20.60 7.10
C GLU A 159 5.02 -19.78 8.33
N ASP A 160 4.10 -18.99 8.90
CA ASP A 160 4.36 -18.26 10.15
C ASP A 160 4.62 -19.21 11.34
N GLU A 161 3.99 -20.37 11.41
CA GLU A 161 4.28 -21.39 12.43
C GLU A 161 5.69 -21.97 12.30
N LYS A 162 6.17 -22.20 11.07
CA LYS A 162 7.55 -22.59 10.80
C LYS A 162 8.51 -21.45 11.15
N GLU A 163 8.17 -20.24 10.73
CA GLU A 163 8.99 -19.05 10.91
C GLU A 163 9.02 -18.56 12.36
N LYS A 164 8.03 -18.86 13.20
CA LYS A 164 8.11 -18.61 14.64
C LYS A 164 9.33 -19.31 15.28
N LYS A 165 9.80 -20.42 14.70
CA LYS A 165 10.99 -21.14 15.17
C LYS A 165 12.29 -20.48 14.69
N SER A 166 12.32 -19.92 13.48
CA SER A 166 13.50 -19.26 12.86
C SER A 166 13.55 -17.73 13.05
N ARG A 167 12.43 -17.11 13.42
CA ARG A 167 12.18 -15.66 13.55
C ARG A 167 12.58 -14.82 12.34
N LEU A 168 12.59 -15.37 11.12
CA LEU A 168 13.07 -14.65 9.95
C LEU A 168 12.01 -13.67 9.40
N TYR A 169 10.82 -14.17 9.04
CA TYR A 169 9.79 -13.35 8.38
C TYR A 169 8.36 -13.59 8.94
N PRO A 170 7.65 -12.53 9.39
CA PRO A 170 6.24 -12.62 9.72
C PRO A 170 5.39 -12.42 8.45
N TRP A 171 5.13 -13.50 7.71
CA TRP A 171 4.44 -13.46 6.41
C TRP A 171 3.01 -12.96 6.50
N SER A 172 2.27 -13.25 7.59
CA SER A 172 0.94 -12.67 7.80
C SER A 172 0.97 -11.16 7.91
N LEU A 173 1.96 -10.61 8.63
CA LEU A 173 2.12 -9.17 8.73
C LEU A 173 2.39 -8.58 7.36
N ILE A 174 3.36 -9.12 6.60
CA ILE A 174 3.69 -8.63 5.26
C ILE A 174 2.44 -8.65 4.37
N TYR A 175 1.71 -9.76 4.35
CA TYR A 175 0.48 -9.91 3.57
C TYR A 175 -0.59 -8.87 3.96
N HIS A 176 -0.90 -8.77 5.26
CA HIS A 176 -1.92 -7.83 5.72
C HIS A 176 -1.50 -6.38 5.52
N THR A 177 -0.23 -6.04 5.69
CA THR A 177 0.28 -4.69 5.44
C THR A 177 0.07 -4.28 3.99
N VAL A 178 0.50 -5.10 3.03
CA VAL A 178 0.38 -4.78 1.59
C VAL A 178 -1.09 -4.76 1.16
N ARG A 179 -1.88 -5.75 1.59
CA ARG A 179 -3.32 -5.81 1.27
C ARG A 179 -4.10 -4.61 1.80
N GLN A 180 -3.89 -4.24 3.07
CA GLN A 180 -4.56 -3.08 3.65
C GLN A 180 -4.16 -1.79 2.95
N ALA A 181 -2.89 -1.67 2.57
CA ALA A 181 -2.40 -0.52 1.83
C ALA A 181 -3.07 -0.41 0.45
N ASP A 182 -3.20 -1.50 -0.31
CA ASP A 182 -3.94 -1.51 -1.57
C ASP A 182 -5.41 -1.11 -1.35
N LEU A 183 -6.08 -1.68 -0.35
CA LEU A 183 -7.45 -1.29 -0.01
C LEU A 183 -7.60 0.19 0.34
N LEU A 184 -6.64 0.81 1.04
CA LEU A 184 -6.68 2.24 1.36
C LEU A 184 -6.61 3.12 0.11
N THR A 185 -5.92 2.68 -0.95
CA THR A 185 -5.89 3.43 -2.21
C THR A 185 -7.21 3.37 -3.00
N SER A 186 -8.15 2.50 -2.62
CA SER A 186 -9.46 2.43 -3.29
C SER A 186 -10.38 3.61 -2.98
N TYR A 187 -10.08 4.38 -1.92
CA TYR A 187 -10.80 5.61 -1.59
C TYR A 187 -10.43 6.81 -2.49
N ASP A 188 -9.48 6.64 -3.42
CA ASP A 188 -9.12 7.67 -4.40
C ASP A 188 -10.18 7.77 -5.50
N VAL A 189 -10.94 8.87 -5.48
CA VAL A 189 -11.99 9.14 -6.47
C VAL A 189 -11.44 9.32 -7.89
N GLU A 190 -10.25 9.90 -8.05
CA GLU A 190 -9.63 10.02 -9.38
C GLU A 190 -9.30 8.65 -9.97
N ARG A 191 -8.83 7.73 -9.12
CA ARG A 191 -8.58 6.32 -9.50
C ARG A 191 -9.87 5.64 -9.95
N MET A 192 -10.96 5.85 -9.23
CA MET A 192 -12.28 5.30 -9.56
C MET A 192 -12.77 5.77 -10.94
N LEU A 193 -12.72 7.09 -11.17
CA LEU A 193 -13.13 7.70 -12.43
C LEU A 193 -12.24 7.26 -13.59
N SER A 194 -10.91 7.24 -13.39
CA SER A 194 -9.93 6.85 -14.40
C SER A 194 -10.16 5.42 -14.87
N TYR A 195 -10.36 4.47 -13.96
CA TYR A 195 -10.58 3.08 -14.31
C TYR A 195 -11.76 2.90 -15.26
N LYS A 196 -12.88 3.60 -14.99
CA LYS A 196 -14.10 3.51 -15.81
C LYS A 196 -13.95 4.22 -17.15
N TYR A 197 -13.36 5.41 -17.14
CA TYR A 197 -13.14 6.20 -18.34
C TYR A 197 -12.23 5.50 -19.38
N TYR A 198 -11.19 4.80 -18.91
CA TYR A 198 -10.24 4.13 -19.81
C TYR A 198 -10.67 2.71 -20.23
N ASN A 199 -11.44 1.98 -19.41
CA ASN A 199 -11.74 0.58 -19.67
C ASN A 199 -13.20 0.26 -20.05
N ILE A 200 -14.16 1.17 -19.87
CA ILE A 200 -15.59 0.86 -20.09
C ILE A 200 -16.23 1.81 -21.10
N ASP A 201 -16.39 3.10 -20.78
CA ASP A 201 -17.04 4.07 -21.65
C ASP A 201 -16.44 5.46 -21.41
N LYS A 202 -16.26 6.22 -22.50
CA LYS A 202 -15.79 7.61 -22.46
C LYS A 202 -16.94 8.60 -22.22
N ASN A 203 -18.19 8.12 -22.18
CA ASN A 203 -19.36 8.91 -21.80
C ASN A 203 -19.27 9.30 -20.33
N ILE A 204 -19.12 10.61 -20.12
CA ILE A 204 -18.91 11.20 -18.79
C ILE A 204 -20.08 10.92 -17.84
N SER A 205 -21.31 11.03 -18.32
CA SER A 205 -22.50 10.79 -17.49
C SER A 205 -22.55 9.35 -17.00
N PHE A 206 -22.20 8.40 -17.88
CA PHE A 206 -22.09 6.99 -17.51
C PHE A 206 -20.96 6.75 -16.51
N VAL A 207 -19.77 7.32 -16.74
CA VAL A 207 -18.63 7.20 -15.82
C VAL A 207 -18.96 7.73 -14.42
N LEU A 208 -19.70 8.83 -14.32
CA LEU A 208 -20.11 9.41 -13.05
C LEU A 208 -21.10 8.51 -12.30
N GLU A 209 -22.12 7.99 -12.98
CA GLU A 209 -23.10 7.07 -12.38
C GLU A 209 -22.45 5.77 -11.92
N ASP A 210 -21.60 5.15 -12.76
CA ASP A 210 -20.84 3.95 -12.42
C ASP A 210 -19.88 4.17 -11.25
N THR A 211 -19.25 5.34 -11.17
CA THR A 211 -18.36 5.70 -10.06
C THR A 211 -19.14 5.83 -8.76
N LYS A 212 -20.33 6.44 -8.83
CA LYS A 212 -21.26 6.51 -7.70
C LYS A 212 -21.71 5.12 -7.26
N GLU A 213 -22.11 4.26 -8.18
CA GLU A 213 -22.45 2.87 -7.86
C GLU A 213 -21.28 2.14 -7.20
N MET A 214 -20.06 2.28 -7.73
CA MET A 214 -18.87 1.65 -7.14
C MET A 214 -18.58 2.19 -5.73
N PHE A 215 -18.76 3.49 -5.51
CA PHE A 215 -18.63 4.08 -4.18
C PHE A 215 -19.65 3.48 -3.21
N GLU A 216 -20.93 3.47 -3.59
CA GLU A 216 -22.05 3.03 -2.75
C GLU A 216 -21.98 1.53 -2.45
N THR A 217 -21.69 0.70 -3.44
CA THR A 217 -21.71 -0.77 -3.31
C THR A 217 -20.43 -1.33 -2.68
N ARG A 218 -19.27 -0.75 -2.99
CA ARG A 218 -17.96 -1.32 -2.63
C ARG A 218 -17.19 -0.47 -1.64
N ILE A 219 -16.98 0.82 -1.92
CA ILE A 219 -16.06 1.64 -1.10
C ILE A 219 -16.67 1.96 0.27
N SER A 220 -17.96 2.27 0.31
CA SER A 220 -18.69 2.58 1.54
C SER A 220 -18.71 1.43 2.54
N SER A 221 -18.70 0.18 2.05
CA SER A 221 -18.79 -1.03 2.87
C SER A 221 -17.42 -1.48 3.41
N LEU A 222 -16.30 -1.03 2.86
CA LEU A 222 -14.97 -1.47 3.30
C LEU A 222 -14.72 -1.27 4.81
N THR A 223 -15.24 -0.19 5.40
CA THR A 223 -15.04 0.06 6.85
C THR A 223 -15.96 -0.77 7.74
N THR A 224 -17.01 -1.36 7.19
CA THR A 224 -18.00 -2.14 7.96
C THR A 224 -17.69 -3.64 7.94
N ILE A 225 -16.84 -4.09 7.01
CA ILE A 225 -16.42 -5.48 6.90
C ILE A 225 -15.47 -5.84 8.07
N PRO A 226 -15.83 -6.84 8.90
CA PRO A 226 -14.98 -7.28 10.00
C PRO A 226 -13.61 -7.79 9.52
N ASP A 227 -12.56 -7.47 10.28
CA ASP A 227 -11.18 -7.91 10.05
C ASP A 227 -10.57 -7.54 8.67
N LEU A 228 -11.22 -6.67 7.91
CA LEU A 228 -10.69 -6.17 6.64
C LEU A 228 -9.45 -5.30 6.86
N PHE A 229 -9.45 -4.51 7.94
CA PHE A 229 -8.31 -3.71 8.41
C PHE A 229 -7.87 -4.15 9.81
N PRO A 230 -7.06 -5.23 9.95
CA PRO A 230 -6.54 -5.66 11.24
C PRO A 230 -5.65 -4.62 11.94
N SER A 231 -5.03 -3.71 11.19
CA SER A 231 -4.24 -2.61 11.75
C SER A 231 -5.18 -1.50 12.22
N SER A 232 -5.07 -1.12 13.49
CA SER A 232 -5.82 0.02 14.04
C SER A 232 -5.49 1.34 13.34
N TRP A 233 -4.26 1.49 12.84
CA TRP A 233 -3.87 2.62 12.01
C TRP A 233 -4.63 2.61 10.69
N ALA A 234 -4.62 1.49 9.96
CA ALA A 234 -5.30 1.38 8.68
C ALA A 234 -6.82 1.54 8.82
N LEU A 235 -7.41 1.05 9.91
CA LEU A 235 -8.84 1.24 10.20
C LEU A 235 -9.20 2.71 10.51
N THR A 236 -8.33 3.40 11.24
CA THR A 236 -8.51 4.83 11.50
C THR A 236 -8.40 5.63 10.20
N GLU A 237 -7.40 5.30 9.40
CA GLU A 237 -7.15 5.98 8.13
C GLU A 237 -8.24 5.70 7.09
N SER A 238 -8.77 4.48 7.02
CA SER A 238 -9.87 4.13 6.11
C SER A 238 -11.14 4.92 6.43
N LYS A 239 -11.47 5.12 7.71
CA LYS A 239 -12.60 5.98 8.12
C LYS A 239 -12.39 7.44 7.73
N ARG A 240 -11.16 7.94 7.87
CA ARG A 240 -10.80 9.30 7.46
C ARG A 240 -10.95 9.47 5.95
N LEU A 241 -10.40 8.53 5.17
CA LEU A 241 -10.46 8.52 3.72
C LEU A 241 -11.89 8.35 3.20
N LEU A 242 -12.71 7.50 3.81
CA LEU A 242 -14.13 7.34 3.46
C LEU A 242 -14.88 8.66 3.58
N LYS A 243 -14.65 9.42 4.67
CA LYS A 243 -15.27 10.74 4.85
C LYS A 243 -14.86 11.72 3.75
N ILE A 244 -13.57 11.75 3.40
CA ILE A 244 -13.05 12.62 2.32
C ILE A 244 -13.62 12.21 0.97
N CYS A 245 -13.60 10.91 0.67
CA CYS A 245 -14.15 10.33 -0.54
C CYS A 245 -15.63 10.69 -0.70
N GLY A 246 -16.44 10.58 0.38
CA GLY A 246 -17.85 10.98 0.36
C GLY A 246 -18.05 12.46 0.03
N ILE A 247 -17.26 13.35 0.63
CA ILE A 247 -17.31 14.80 0.32
C ILE A 247 -16.97 15.06 -1.16
N MET A 248 -15.93 14.39 -1.67
CA MET A 248 -15.53 14.51 -3.08
C MET A 248 -16.63 14.00 -4.03
N MET A 249 -17.26 12.88 -3.70
CA MET A 249 -18.38 12.34 -4.46
C MET A 249 -19.58 13.31 -4.46
N ASP A 250 -19.93 13.90 -3.31
CA ASP A 250 -21.01 14.89 -3.23
C ASP A 250 -20.75 16.11 -4.10
N ILE A 251 -19.51 16.63 -4.12
CA ILE A 251 -19.11 17.74 -4.98
C ILE A 251 -19.27 17.33 -6.45
N LEU A 252 -18.76 16.16 -6.82
CA LEU A 252 -18.83 15.65 -8.19
C LEU A 252 -20.26 15.47 -8.69
N MET A 253 -21.15 14.96 -7.84
CA MET A 253 -22.54 14.73 -8.21
C MET A 253 -23.37 16.02 -8.28
N LYS A 254 -23.01 17.06 -7.50
CA LYS A 254 -23.69 18.37 -7.53
C LYS A 254 -23.28 19.22 -8.72
N ASP A 255 -22.00 19.19 -9.10
CA ASP A 255 -21.48 20.09 -10.13
C ASP A 255 -21.73 19.60 -11.57
N GLN A 256 -22.22 18.36 -11.75
CA GLN A 256 -22.57 17.56 -12.94
C GLN A 256 -21.85 17.76 -14.30
N ILE A 257 -21.20 18.88 -14.63
CA ILE A 257 -20.86 19.24 -16.02
C ILE A 257 -19.53 20.02 -16.18
N SER A 258 -18.91 20.57 -15.14
CA SER A 258 -17.73 21.47 -15.36
C SER A 258 -16.34 20.86 -15.16
N ILE A 259 -16.22 19.65 -14.59
CA ILE A 259 -14.93 19.09 -14.12
C ILE A 259 -14.30 18.07 -15.09
N VAL A 260 -15.03 17.67 -16.14
CA VAL A 260 -14.66 16.50 -16.96
C VAL A 260 -14.07 16.87 -18.33
N ALA A 261 -13.66 18.13 -18.52
CA ALA A 261 -12.55 18.42 -19.44
C ALA A 261 -11.26 17.90 -18.79
N PRO A 262 -10.46 17.10 -19.49
CA PRO A 262 -9.80 15.90 -18.97
C PRO A 262 -9.07 16.14 -17.63
N PHE A 263 -9.80 15.91 -16.53
CA PHE A 263 -9.37 15.84 -15.13
C PHE A 263 -8.45 16.99 -14.64
N GLN A 264 -8.99 18.21 -14.50
CA GLN A 264 -8.38 19.31 -13.72
C GLN A 264 -8.56 19.16 -12.18
N PHE A 265 -8.34 17.97 -11.62
CA PHE A 265 -8.38 17.80 -10.16
C PHE A 265 -7.10 18.26 -9.45
N SER A 266 -6.04 18.60 -10.20
CA SER A 266 -4.81 19.19 -9.67
C SER A 266 -5.06 20.45 -8.83
N LYS A 267 -6.16 21.18 -9.09
CA LYS A 267 -6.55 22.38 -8.34
C LYS A 267 -7.07 22.09 -6.92
N TYR A 268 -7.54 20.88 -6.66
CA TYR A 268 -8.03 20.44 -5.35
C TYR A 268 -6.98 19.65 -4.55
N ARG A 269 -5.83 19.33 -5.17
CA ARG A 269 -4.60 18.94 -4.46
C ARG A 269 -3.85 20.18 -4.02
N THR A 270 -4.16 20.69 -2.83
CA THR A 270 -3.10 21.37 -2.07
C THR A 270 -2.13 20.28 -1.59
N LEU A 271 -1.04 20.13 -2.36
CA LEU A 271 0.14 19.26 -2.18
C LEU A 271 0.22 18.07 -3.16
N GLU A 272 1.35 18.04 -3.88
CA GLU A 272 1.93 16.98 -4.72
C GLU A 272 1.54 16.98 -6.22
N ASN A 273 2.46 17.59 -6.98
CA ASN A 273 2.62 17.58 -8.44
C ASN A 273 2.48 16.16 -9.03
N SER A 274 1.38 15.91 -9.73
CA SER A 274 1.16 14.69 -10.52
C SER A 274 1.74 14.82 -11.93
N HIS A 275 3.05 15.05 -12.03
CA HIS A 275 3.80 14.69 -13.22
C HIS A 275 5.09 14.00 -12.77
N THR A 276 5.08 12.66 -12.89
CA THR A 276 6.19 11.73 -12.61
C THR A 276 6.79 11.82 -11.20
N LEU A 277 6.17 11.13 -10.23
CA LEU A 277 6.85 10.76 -8.98
C LEU A 277 8.20 10.13 -9.32
N SER A 278 9.28 10.84 -9.05
CA SER A 278 10.64 10.42 -9.32
C SER A 278 11.09 9.40 -8.28
N LEU A 279 12.17 8.67 -8.58
CA LEU A 279 12.77 7.76 -7.60
C LEU A 279 13.23 8.51 -6.34
N SER A 280 13.70 9.75 -6.49
CA SER A 280 14.04 10.62 -5.36
C SER A 280 12.84 10.92 -4.47
N ASP A 281 11.67 11.19 -5.05
CA ASP A 281 10.45 11.46 -4.29
C ASP A 281 10.05 10.22 -3.48
N LEU A 282 10.09 9.03 -4.09
CA LEU A 282 9.84 7.77 -3.39
C LEU A 282 10.78 7.58 -2.19
N PHE A 283 12.09 7.84 -2.38
CA PHE A 283 13.07 7.69 -1.31
C PHE A 283 12.87 8.70 -0.18
N GLN A 284 12.55 9.95 -0.52
CA GLN A 284 12.23 11.00 0.44
C GLN A 284 10.96 10.66 1.24
N MET A 285 9.89 10.26 0.54
CA MET A 285 8.61 9.85 1.15
C MET A 285 8.79 8.70 2.14
N LEU A 286 9.59 7.69 1.76
CA LEU A 286 9.85 6.51 2.58
C LEU A 286 10.92 6.75 3.66
N LYS A 287 11.46 7.97 3.75
CA LYS A 287 12.57 8.35 4.66
C LYS A 287 13.76 7.39 4.53
N LEU A 288 14.04 6.94 3.30
CA LEU A 288 15.13 6.03 3.01
C LEU A 288 16.42 6.83 2.89
N SER A 289 17.41 6.50 3.71
CA SER A 289 18.78 7.03 3.60
C SER A 289 19.78 5.88 3.68
N SER A 290 20.89 6.02 2.97
CA SER A 290 22.06 5.17 3.17
C SER A 290 22.75 5.59 4.47
N SER A 291 23.21 4.64 5.27
CA SER A 291 24.26 4.94 6.25
C SER A 291 25.50 5.44 5.50
N PRO A 292 26.22 6.46 6.01
CA PRO A 292 27.59 6.71 5.59
C PRO A 292 28.49 5.48 5.84
#